data_AF-A0A521GRP2-F1
#
_entry.id   AF-A0A521GRP2-F1
#
_cell.length_a   1.000
_cell.length_b   1.000
_cell.length_c   1.000
_cell.angle_alpha   90.00
_cell.angle_beta   90.00
_cell.angle_gamma   90.00
#
_symmetry.space_group_name_H-M   'P 1'
#
loop_
_entity.id
_entity.type
_entity.pdbx_description
1 polymer ?
#
loop_
_entity_poly.entity_id
_entity_poly.type
_entity_poly.pdbx_seq_one_letter_code
_entity_poly.pdbx_strand_id
1 'polypeptide(L)'
;MTHATSLTPGTHAPLRDRQKRILGFLQEQHIGVLSTVTPDGNPHGAVVYYTIDDTFDIHILTKTGTRKYDNMVHNSHVTLTVCRSETQTTAQVTGIAAERSGRNDINQVASDIATKTRHNADDGLPPIMKLQAGTFTTFRIKPVQIRMAIYARPVPGNYDEIFDSIESFDLSAQN
;
A
#
# COMPACT_ATOMS: atom_id res chain seq x y z
N MET A 1 -4.88 6.89 -47.84
CA MET A 1 -4.11 7.53 -46.75
C MET A 1 -4.98 7.48 -45.50
N THR A 2 -4.68 6.52 -44.63
CA THR A 2 -5.51 6.18 -43.46
C THR A 2 -5.00 7.02 -42.29
N HIS A 3 -5.84 7.94 -41.78
CA HIS A 3 -5.51 8.71 -40.58
C HIS A 3 -5.50 7.78 -39.37
N ALA A 4 -4.32 7.61 -38.78
CA ALA A 4 -4.16 6.96 -37.48
C ALA A 4 -4.67 7.92 -36.40
N THR A 5 -5.76 7.54 -35.74
CA THR A 5 -6.24 8.19 -34.52
C THR A 5 -5.26 7.88 -33.39
N SER A 6 -4.46 8.85 -32.98
CA SER A 6 -3.61 8.75 -31.78
C SER A 6 -4.50 8.78 -30.53
N LEU A 7 -4.48 7.69 -29.76
CA LEU A 7 -5.05 7.63 -28.42
C LEU A 7 -4.24 8.57 -27.51
N THR A 8 -4.89 9.58 -26.95
CA THR A 8 -4.33 10.42 -25.89
C THR A 8 -4.27 9.61 -24.60
N PRO A 9 -3.17 9.66 -23.82
CA PRO A 9 -3.14 9.07 -22.49
C PRO A 9 -4.17 9.78 -21.60
N GLY A 10 -5.04 9.00 -20.96
CA GLY A 10 -6.08 9.52 -20.07
C GLY A 10 -5.48 10.44 -19.01
N THR A 11 -5.80 11.73 -19.09
CA THR A 11 -5.36 12.72 -18.11
C THR A 11 -6.20 12.52 -16.86
N HIS A 12 -5.65 11.84 -15.86
CA HIS A 12 -6.28 11.79 -14.53
C HIS A 12 -6.46 13.22 -14.01
N ALA A 13 -7.63 13.51 -13.44
CA ALA A 13 -7.90 14.81 -12.84
C ALA A 13 -6.82 15.14 -11.79
N PRO A 14 -6.39 16.41 -11.65
CA PRO A 14 -5.35 16.77 -10.71
C PRO A 14 -5.76 16.39 -9.28
N LEU A 15 -4.83 15.82 -8.51
CA LEU A 15 -5.05 15.46 -7.11
C LEU A 15 -5.44 16.69 -6.28
N ARG A 16 -6.45 16.53 -5.42
CA ARG A 16 -6.81 17.52 -4.40
C ARG A 16 -5.73 17.56 -3.31
N ASP A 17 -5.63 18.66 -2.56
CA ASP A 17 -4.57 18.82 -1.55
C ASP A 17 -4.56 17.72 -0.49
N ARG A 18 -5.74 17.23 -0.09
CA ARG A 18 -5.88 16.05 0.79
C ARG A 18 -5.23 14.80 0.20
N GLN A 19 -5.45 14.55 -1.10
CA GLN A 19 -4.90 13.39 -1.79
C GLN A 19 -3.39 13.51 -1.90
N LYS A 20 -2.87 14.71 -2.17
CA LYS A 20 -1.42 14.97 -2.17
C LYS A 20 -0.79 14.71 -0.79
N ARG A 21 -1.43 15.13 0.30
CA ARG A 21 -0.95 14.86 1.67
C ARG A 21 -0.90 13.36 1.99
N ILE A 22 -1.99 12.65 1.71
CA ILE A 22 -2.06 11.19 1.92
C ILE A 22 -1.03 10.46 1.05
N LEU A 23 -0.94 10.81 -0.24
CA LEU A 23 0.01 10.21 -1.15
C LEU A 23 1.45 10.46 -0.69
N GLY A 24 1.78 11.70 -0.31
CA GLY A 24 3.10 12.06 0.22
C GLY A 24 3.44 11.25 1.47
N PHE A 25 2.53 11.17 2.44
CA PHE A 25 2.71 10.33 3.63
C PHE A 25 2.98 8.86 3.27
N LEU A 26 2.14 8.28 2.40
CA LEU A 26 2.29 6.88 1.99
C LEU A 26 3.52 6.63 1.09
N GLN A 27 4.03 7.64 0.39
CA GLN A 27 5.25 7.56 -0.42
C GLN A 27 6.52 7.65 0.44
N GLU A 28 6.51 8.55 1.44
CA GLU A 28 7.56 8.71 2.45
C GLU A 28 7.68 7.47 3.34
N GLN A 29 6.55 6.84 3.69
CA GLN A 29 6.53 5.55 4.37
C GLN A 29 6.68 4.41 3.36
N HIS A 30 7.34 3.33 3.77
CA HIS A 30 7.57 2.16 2.89
C HIS A 30 7.45 0.82 3.62
N ILE A 31 7.06 0.87 4.90
CA ILE A 31 6.81 -0.29 5.75
C ILE A 31 5.40 -0.12 6.33
N GLY A 32 4.64 -1.21 6.36
CA GLY A 32 3.32 -1.23 6.99
C GLY A 32 2.92 -2.64 7.42
N VAL A 33 1.77 -2.75 8.08
CA VAL A 33 1.17 -4.02 8.47
C VAL A 33 0.06 -4.36 7.48
N LEU A 34 0.26 -5.42 6.71
CA LEU A 34 -0.75 -6.00 5.85
C LEU A 34 -1.62 -6.96 6.66
N SER A 35 -2.88 -6.60 6.82
CA SER A 35 -3.91 -7.44 7.42
C SER A 35 -4.65 -8.20 6.31
N THR A 36 -4.68 -9.52 6.46
CA THR A 36 -5.30 -10.49 5.54
C THR A 36 -6.20 -11.44 6.34
N VAL A 37 -7.04 -12.21 5.65
CA VAL A 37 -7.90 -13.22 6.27
C VAL A 37 -7.44 -14.60 5.84
N THR A 38 -7.26 -15.51 6.79
CA THR A 38 -6.91 -16.91 6.51
C THR A 38 -8.13 -17.67 5.96
N PRO A 39 -7.94 -18.85 5.33
CA PRO A 39 -9.06 -19.61 4.77
C PRO A 39 -10.15 -20.04 5.77
N ASP A 40 -9.80 -20.14 7.04
CA ASP A 40 -10.69 -20.42 8.17
C ASP A 40 -11.32 -19.15 8.78
N GLY A 41 -11.09 -17.98 8.19
CA GLY A 41 -11.69 -16.70 8.60
C GLY A 41 -10.94 -15.94 9.69
N ASN A 42 -9.76 -16.42 10.13
CA ASN A 42 -8.97 -15.75 11.17
C ASN A 42 -8.16 -14.56 10.61
N PRO A 43 -7.99 -13.48 11.38
CA PRO A 43 -7.15 -12.35 10.97
C PRO A 43 -5.67 -12.74 11.00
N HIS A 44 -4.91 -12.23 10.02
CA HIS A 44 -3.47 -12.41 9.95
C HIS A 44 -2.79 -11.10 9.54
N GLY A 45 -2.04 -10.51 10.48
CA GLY A 45 -1.20 -9.34 10.25
C GLY A 45 0.24 -9.73 9.95
N ALA A 46 0.84 -9.11 8.94
CA ALA A 46 2.25 -9.27 8.62
C ALA A 46 2.89 -7.93 8.25
N VAL A 47 4.08 -7.64 8.77
CA VAL A 47 4.88 -6.50 8.32
C VAL A 47 5.31 -6.75 6.87
N VAL A 48 5.09 -5.76 6.01
CA VAL A 48 5.45 -5.77 4.60
C VAL A 48 6.15 -4.48 4.23
N TYR A 49 7.01 -4.59 3.22
CA TYR A 49 7.52 -3.43 2.50
C TYR A 49 6.61 -3.19 1.30
N TYR A 50 6.32 -1.94 1.01
CA TYR A 50 5.42 -1.57 -0.07
C TYR A 50 5.90 -0.34 -0.83
N THR A 51 5.35 -0.18 -2.02
CA THR A 51 5.43 1.06 -2.81
C THR A 51 4.03 1.50 -3.19
N ILE A 52 3.89 2.77 -3.53
CA ILE A 52 2.62 3.37 -3.96
C ILE A 52 2.91 4.27 -5.16
N ASP A 53 2.03 4.24 -6.16
CA ASP A 53 2.10 5.13 -7.32
C ASP A 53 1.09 6.28 -7.22
N ASP A 54 1.13 7.18 -8.21
CA ASP A 54 0.29 8.38 -8.24
C ASP A 54 -1.21 8.07 -8.44
N THR A 55 -1.56 6.82 -8.76
CA THR A 55 -2.93 6.32 -8.83
C THR A 55 -3.42 5.69 -7.52
N PHE A 56 -2.58 5.74 -6.48
CA PHE A 56 -2.75 5.10 -5.17
C PHE A 56 -2.70 3.57 -5.18
N ASP A 57 -2.36 2.92 -6.29
CA ASP A 57 -2.15 1.48 -6.26
C ASP A 57 -0.94 1.17 -5.37
N ILE A 58 -1.14 0.24 -4.43
CA ILE A 58 -0.07 -0.24 -3.56
C ILE A 58 0.52 -1.50 -4.19
N HIS A 59 1.84 -1.59 -4.22
CA HIS A 59 2.54 -2.78 -4.70
C HIS A 59 3.36 -3.38 -3.57
N ILE A 60 3.24 -4.70 -3.39
CA ILE A 60 4.01 -5.45 -2.40
C ILE A 60 4.74 -6.61 -3.06
N LEU A 61 5.94 -6.89 -2.56
CA LEU A 61 6.71 -8.07 -2.94
C LEU A 61 6.49 -9.17 -1.90
N THR A 62 6.09 -10.36 -2.36
CA THR A 62 5.99 -11.55 -1.52
C THR A 62 6.59 -12.76 -2.23
N LYS A 63 6.50 -13.93 -1.59
CA LYS A 63 6.82 -15.21 -2.22
C LYS A 63 5.62 -16.15 -2.15
N THR A 64 5.50 -17.03 -3.14
CA THR A 64 4.56 -18.15 -3.11
C THR A 64 4.85 -19.04 -1.90
N GLY A 65 3.81 -19.66 -1.32
CA GLY A 65 3.93 -20.48 -0.10
C GLY A 65 4.15 -19.68 1.19
N THR A 66 3.98 -18.36 1.18
CA THR A 66 3.85 -17.58 2.40
C THR A 66 2.39 -17.49 2.83
N ARG A 67 2.10 -17.47 4.12
CA ARG A 67 0.70 -17.39 4.61
C ARG A 67 -0.07 -16.19 4.05
N LYS A 68 0.57 -15.02 3.89
CA LYS A 68 -0.06 -13.85 3.27
C LYS A 68 -0.35 -14.05 1.77
N TYR A 69 0.48 -14.80 1.05
CA TYR A 69 0.21 -15.17 -0.34
C TYR A 69 -1.05 -16.03 -0.40
N ASP A 70 -1.09 -17.12 0.37
CA ASP A 70 -2.22 -18.04 0.39
C ASP A 70 -3.52 -17.32 0.80
N ASN A 71 -3.43 -16.44 1.80
CA ASN A 71 -4.55 -15.62 2.25
C ASN A 71 -5.07 -14.70 1.13
N MET A 72 -4.20 -13.99 0.41
CA MET A 72 -4.63 -13.05 -0.65
C MET A 72 -5.17 -13.77 -1.90
N VAL A 73 -4.68 -14.97 -2.20
CA VAL A 73 -5.23 -15.83 -3.25
C VAL A 73 -6.62 -16.33 -2.87
N HIS A 74 -6.82 -16.69 -1.59
CA HIS A 74 -8.10 -17.16 -1.10
C HIS A 74 -9.14 -16.04 -0.93
N ASN A 75 -8.73 -14.90 -0.35
CA ASN A 75 -9.55 -13.73 -0.11
C ASN A 75 -8.75 -12.46 -0.45
N SER A 76 -9.16 -11.78 -1.51
CA SER A 76 -8.48 -10.59 -2.00
C SER A 76 -8.69 -9.33 -1.16
N HIS A 77 -9.57 -9.35 -0.15
CA HIS A 77 -9.80 -8.19 0.71
C HIS A 77 -8.66 -8.04 1.72
N VAL A 78 -8.02 -6.88 1.71
CA VAL A 78 -6.88 -6.58 2.57
C VAL A 78 -6.97 -5.17 3.16
N THR A 79 -6.29 -4.97 4.27
CA THR A 79 -6.03 -3.64 4.82
C THR A 79 -4.54 -3.46 5.08
N LEU A 80 -3.93 -2.45 4.48
CA LEU A 80 -2.58 -2.00 4.82
C LEU A 80 -2.70 -0.88 5.86
N THR A 81 -2.07 -1.07 7.03
CA THR A 81 -1.94 -0.03 8.05
C THR A 81 -0.52 0.49 8.09
N VAL A 82 -0.36 1.80 8.02
CA VAL A 82 0.91 2.51 8.05
C VAL A 82 0.88 3.50 9.19
N CYS A 83 1.95 3.60 9.97
CA CYS A 83 2.04 4.56 11.05
C CYS A 83 3.42 5.21 11.10
N ARG A 84 3.44 6.49 11.49
CA ARG A 84 4.63 7.24 11.87
C ARG A 84 4.48 7.64 13.34
N SER A 85 5.34 7.09 14.20
CA SER A 85 5.25 7.27 15.65
C SER A 85 5.52 8.71 16.09
N GLU A 86 6.46 9.38 15.43
CA GLU A 86 6.94 10.72 15.80
C GLU A 86 5.84 11.77 15.68
N THR A 87 5.02 11.66 14.63
CA THR A 87 3.91 12.58 14.34
C THR A 87 2.55 12.01 14.71
N GLN A 88 2.53 10.80 15.30
CA GLN A 88 1.33 10.01 15.57
C GLN A 88 0.37 10.02 14.36
N THR A 89 0.92 9.83 13.16
CA THR A 89 0.15 9.80 11.91
C THR A 89 -0.10 8.36 11.54
N THR A 90 -1.35 8.02 11.24
CA THR A 90 -1.75 6.69 10.79
C THR A 90 -2.48 6.78 9.46
N ALA A 91 -2.25 5.83 8.58
CA ALA A 91 -3.06 5.62 7.39
C ALA A 91 -3.52 4.16 7.31
N GLN A 92 -4.76 3.97 6.88
CA GLN A 92 -5.37 2.68 6.63
C GLN A 92 -5.86 2.66 5.18
N VAL A 93 -5.33 1.72 4.40
CA VAL A 93 -5.71 1.50 3.01
C VAL A 93 -6.47 0.18 2.95
N THR A 94 -7.79 0.24 2.79
CA THR A 94 -8.61 -0.95 2.52
C THR A 94 -8.72 -1.12 1.02
N GLY A 95 -8.46 -2.32 0.51
CA GLY A 95 -8.41 -2.56 -0.93
C GLY A 95 -8.54 -4.02 -1.33
N ILE A 96 -8.44 -4.24 -2.64
CA ILE A 96 -8.51 -5.55 -3.27
C ILE A 96 -7.14 -5.89 -3.85
N ALA A 97 -6.57 -6.99 -3.36
CA ALA A 97 -5.29 -7.53 -3.80
C ALA A 97 -5.45 -8.39 -5.06
N ALA A 98 -4.59 -8.19 -6.04
CA ALA A 98 -4.51 -9.01 -7.25
C ALA A 98 -3.05 -9.39 -7.52
N GLU A 99 -2.80 -10.68 -7.75
CA GLU A 99 -1.46 -11.18 -8.07
C GLU A 99 -0.98 -10.62 -9.42
N ARG A 100 0.30 -10.27 -9.47
CA ARG A 100 1.06 -9.86 -10.63
C ARG A 100 2.34 -10.69 -10.67
N SER A 101 2.41 -11.63 -11.60
CA SER A 101 3.54 -12.58 -11.70
C SER A 101 4.47 -12.27 -12.88
N GLY A 102 4.35 -11.10 -13.51
CA GLY A 102 5.22 -10.66 -14.59
C GLY A 102 6.63 -10.37 -14.08
N ARG A 103 7.67 -10.85 -14.78
CA ARG A 103 9.08 -10.62 -14.40
C ARG A 103 9.42 -9.13 -14.27
N ASN A 104 8.84 -8.29 -15.13
CA ASN A 104 9.02 -6.84 -15.08
C ASN A 104 8.42 -6.24 -13.80
N ASP A 105 7.22 -6.67 -13.42
CA ASP A 105 6.54 -6.21 -12.20
C ASP A 105 7.37 -6.56 -10.95
N ILE A 106 7.86 -7.80 -10.87
CA ILE A 106 8.70 -8.27 -9.77
C ILE A 106 9.99 -7.45 -9.65
N ASN A 107 10.69 -7.26 -10.76
CA ASN A 107 11.95 -6.51 -10.77
C ASN A 107 11.74 -5.04 -10.39
N GLN A 108 10.67 -4.41 -10.90
CA GLN A 108 10.36 -3.02 -10.61
C GLN A 108 10.06 -2.82 -9.12
N VAL A 109 9.12 -3.59 -8.57
CA VAL A 109 8.75 -3.50 -7.15
C VAL A 109 9.93 -3.81 -6.24
N ALA A 110 10.75 -4.82 -6.58
CA ALA A 110 11.95 -5.13 -5.83
C ALA A 110 12.99 -3.99 -5.86
N SER A 111 13.20 -3.36 -7.02
CA SER A 111 14.10 -2.22 -7.18
C SER A 111 13.63 -1.02 -6.37
N ASP A 112 12.33 -0.74 -6.39
CA ASP A 112 11.73 0.39 -5.68
C ASP A 112 11.81 0.20 -4.16
N ILE A 113 11.50 -1.01 -3.67
CA ILE A 113 11.66 -1.37 -2.24
C ILE A 113 13.13 -1.25 -1.83
N ALA A 114 14.06 -1.77 -2.64
CA ALA A 114 15.49 -1.69 -2.34
C ALA A 114 15.99 -0.23 -2.29
N THR A 115 15.52 0.62 -3.20
CA THR A 115 15.86 2.05 -3.23
C THR A 115 15.36 2.76 -1.98
N LYS A 116 14.10 2.51 -1.58
CA LYS A 116 13.53 3.13 -0.37
C LYS A 116 14.19 2.66 0.92
N THR A 117 14.59 1.39 0.99
CA THR A 117 15.25 0.83 2.19
C THR A 117 16.69 1.36 2.36
N ARG A 118 17.41 1.63 1.26
CA ARG A 118 18.80 2.11 1.29
C ARG A 118 18.98 3.51 1.90
N HIS A 119 17.92 4.30 2.02
CA HIS A 119 18.00 5.62 2.67
C HIS A 119 18.24 5.54 4.18
N ASN A 120 18.02 4.37 4.79
CA ASN A 120 18.38 4.07 6.16
C ASN A 120 19.54 3.06 6.13
N ALA A 121 20.77 3.54 6.27
CA ALA A 121 21.97 2.71 6.11
C ALA A 121 22.07 1.49 7.05
N ASP A 122 21.28 1.49 8.14
CA ASP A 122 21.19 0.39 9.12
C ASP A 122 20.05 -0.62 8.84
N ASP A 123 19.15 -0.32 7.91
CA ASP A 123 18.03 -1.20 7.56
C ASP A 123 18.54 -2.33 6.64
N GLY A 124 19.01 -3.42 7.26
CA GLY A 124 19.39 -4.63 6.53
C GLY A 124 18.26 -5.14 5.61
N LEU A 125 18.56 -6.15 4.76
CA LEU A 125 17.61 -6.61 3.72
C LEU A 125 16.18 -6.84 4.27
N PRO A 126 15.13 -6.42 3.54
CA PRO A 126 13.74 -6.70 3.89
C PRO A 126 13.51 -8.19 4.22
N PRO A 127 12.67 -8.53 5.21
CA PRO A 127 12.47 -9.92 5.64
C PRO A 127 12.12 -10.88 4.50
N ILE A 128 11.34 -10.42 3.51
CA ILE A 128 10.95 -11.25 2.37
C ILE A 128 12.15 -11.71 1.52
N MET A 129 13.23 -10.94 1.48
CA MET A 129 14.46 -11.33 0.77
C MET A 129 15.23 -12.42 1.52
N LYS A 130 15.05 -12.53 2.84
CA LYS A 130 15.71 -13.51 3.72
C LYS A 130 14.95 -14.85 3.81
N LEU A 131 13.64 -14.85 3.54
CA LEU A 131 12.78 -16.03 3.67
C LEU A 131 13.07 -17.09 2.60
N GLN A 132 13.15 -18.35 3.01
CA GLN A 132 13.19 -19.52 2.13
C GLN A 132 11.75 -20.02 1.91
N ALA A 133 11.06 -19.49 0.89
CA ALA A 133 9.70 -19.87 0.54
C ALA A 133 9.48 -19.63 -0.95
N GLY A 134 9.03 -20.63 -1.71
CA GLY A 134 8.59 -20.48 -3.11
C GLY A 134 9.39 -19.54 -4.03
N THR A 135 8.69 -18.91 -4.97
CA THR A 135 9.19 -17.93 -5.93
C THR A 135 8.67 -16.54 -5.60
N PHE A 136 9.42 -15.51 -5.97
CA PHE A 136 8.93 -14.12 -5.84
C PHE A 136 7.71 -13.88 -6.73
N THR A 137 6.76 -13.13 -6.19
CA THR A 137 5.59 -12.62 -6.89
C THR A 137 5.21 -11.27 -6.30
N THR A 138 4.41 -10.50 -7.02
CA THR A 138 3.92 -9.20 -6.55
C THR A 138 2.42 -9.21 -6.41
N PHE A 139 1.90 -8.41 -5.49
CA PHE A 139 0.48 -8.09 -5.45
C PHE A 139 0.31 -6.60 -5.65
N ARG A 140 -0.64 -6.25 -6.51
CA ARG A 140 -1.21 -4.91 -6.58
C ARG A 140 -2.44 -4.88 -5.68
N ILE A 141 -2.50 -3.94 -4.76
CA ILE A 141 -3.69 -3.64 -3.97
C ILE A 141 -4.31 -2.39 -4.56
N LYS A 142 -5.48 -2.54 -5.19
CA LYS A 142 -6.28 -1.41 -5.65
C LYS A 142 -7.08 -0.89 -4.45
N PRO A 143 -6.85 0.35 -3.97
CA PRO A 143 -7.60 0.86 -2.84
C PRO A 143 -9.08 1.01 -3.16
N VAL A 144 -9.92 0.64 -2.20
CA VAL A 144 -11.34 0.95 -2.15
C VAL A 144 -11.53 2.21 -1.31
N GLN A 145 -10.84 2.28 -0.17
CA GLN A 145 -10.90 3.40 0.75
C GLN A 145 -9.52 3.65 1.37
N ILE A 146 -9.14 4.92 1.48
CA ILE A 146 -7.97 5.34 2.25
C ILE A 146 -8.44 6.27 3.36
N ARG A 147 -8.01 6.00 4.59
CA ARG A 147 -8.20 6.86 5.75
C ARG A 147 -6.85 7.28 6.30
N MET A 148 -6.66 8.56 6.56
CA MET A 148 -5.49 9.06 7.27
C MET A 148 -5.94 9.90 8.46
N ALA A 149 -5.26 9.71 9.58
CA ALA A 149 -5.49 10.42 10.84
C ALA A 149 -4.16 10.90 11.42
N ILE A 150 -4.14 12.14 11.92
CA ILE A 150 -2.99 12.73 12.63
C ILE A 150 -3.45 13.02 14.07
N TYR A 151 -2.81 12.39 15.06
CA TYR A 151 -3.18 12.50 16.48
C TYR A 151 -2.28 13.47 17.27
N ALA A 152 -1.58 14.39 16.62
CA ALA A 152 -0.50 15.21 17.21
C ALA A 152 -0.94 16.23 18.30
N ARG A 153 -2.21 16.22 18.73
CA ARG A 153 -2.70 17.10 19.79
C ARG A 153 -2.20 16.62 21.15
N PRO A 154 -1.48 17.45 21.92
CA PRO A 154 -0.89 17.06 23.20
C PRO A 154 -1.90 17.00 24.37
N VAL A 155 -3.22 17.07 24.09
CA VAL A 155 -4.27 17.17 25.11
C VAL A 155 -5.23 15.97 25.00
N PRO A 156 -5.48 15.22 26.10
CA PRO A 156 -6.53 14.21 26.13
C PRO A 156 -7.90 14.83 25.82
N GLY A 157 -8.68 14.22 24.93
CA GLY A 157 -10.00 14.73 24.51
C GLY A 157 -10.93 13.62 24.03
N ASN A 158 -12.18 13.98 23.67
CA ASN A 158 -13.14 13.05 23.08
C ASN A 158 -12.58 12.49 21.76
N TYR A 159 -12.88 11.23 21.42
CA TYR A 159 -12.34 10.56 20.22
C TYR A 159 -12.60 11.38 18.95
N ASP A 160 -13.71 12.11 18.88
CA ASP A 160 -14.08 12.96 17.75
C ASP A 160 -13.26 14.28 17.64
N GLU A 161 -12.45 14.62 18.66
CA GLU A 161 -11.79 15.93 18.80
C GLU A 161 -10.24 15.86 18.85
N ILE A 162 -9.68 14.64 18.88
CA ILE A 162 -8.22 14.41 18.97
C ILE A 162 -7.51 14.38 17.61
N PHE A 163 -8.25 14.48 16.51
CA PHE A 163 -7.69 14.48 15.16
C PHE A 163 -7.33 15.89 14.72
N ASP A 164 -6.11 16.08 14.20
CA ASP A 164 -5.77 17.28 13.43
C ASP A 164 -6.37 17.22 12.01
N SER A 165 -6.52 16.01 11.46
CA SER A 165 -7.37 15.75 10.29
C SER A 165 -7.81 14.28 10.27
N ILE A 166 -9.06 14.02 9.86
CA ILE A 166 -9.49 12.72 9.32
C ILE A 166 -9.74 12.95 7.84
N GLU A 167 -8.90 12.36 6.99
CA GLU A 167 -9.07 12.42 5.55
C GLU A 167 -9.46 11.03 5.07
N SER A 168 -10.66 10.92 4.48
CA SER A 168 -11.09 9.71 3.81
C SER A 168 -11.55 10.00 2.38
N PHE A 169 -11.27 9.08 1.48
CA PHE A 169 -11.89 9.07 0.17
C PHE A 169 -12.06 7.65 -0.34
N ASP A 170 -13.20 7.42 -0.98
CA ASP A 170 -13.47 6.20 -1.70
C ASP A 170 -12.99 6.35 -3.14
N LEU A 171 -12.29 5.32 -3.64
CA LEU A 171 -11.83 5.25 -5.03
C LEU A 171 -12.77 4.41 -5.91
N SER A 172 -13.83 3.85 -5.31
CA SER A 172 -14.91 3.17 -6.02
C SER A 172 -16.03 4.14 -6.42
N ALA A 173 -15.81 4.88 -7.51
CA ALA A 173 -16.87 5.42 -8.37
C ALA A 173 -16.31 5.85 -9.73
N GLN A 174 -15.77 4.91 -10.51
CA GLN A 174 -15.75 4.99 -11.97
C GLN A 174 -15.98 3.57 -12.51
N ASN A 175 -17.26 3.25 -12.69
CA ASN A 175 -17.69 2.26 -13.70
C ASN A 175 -17.63 2.92 -15.06
#